data_AF-A0A1Q9MXD6-F1
#
_entry.id   AF-A0A1Q9MXD6-F1
#
_cell.length_a   1.000
_cell.length_b   1.000
_cell.length_c   1.000
_cell.angle_alpha   90.00
_cell.angle_beta   90.00
_cell.angle_gamma   90.00
#
_symmetry.space_group_name_H-M   'P 1'
#
loop_
_entity.id
_entity.type
_entity.pdbx_description
1 polymer ?
#
loop_
_entity_poly.entity_id
_entity_poly.type
_entity_poly.pdbx_seq_one_letter_code
_entity_poly.pdbx_strand_id
1 'polypeptide(L)' 'MSPRMRGPDLYYREPVYRPPSEAYSLLIQATIGCSYRCTFCLSNLTKDFSIRPTEDIKRD' A
#
# COMPACT_ATOMS: atom_id res chain seq x y z
N MET A 1 -23.55 -9.39 -0.40
CA MET A 1 -22.26 -9.55 0.30
C MET A 1 -21.23 -9.83 -0.78
N SER A 2 -20.67 -8.76 -1.37
CA SER A 2 -20.00 -8.80 -2.67
C SER A 2 -18.71 -9.62 -2.62
N PRO A 3 -18.44 -10.49 -3.60
CA PRO A 3 -17.30 -11.39 -3.59
C PRO A 3 -16.02 -10.57 -3.70
N ARG A 4 -15.03 -10.87 -2.86
CA ARG A 4 -13.67 -10.32 -2.95
C ARG A 4 -13.19 -10.54 -4.38
N MET A 5 -13.06 -9.46 -5.17
CA MET A 5 -12.31 -9.52 -6.42
C MET A 5 -10.88 -9.93 -6.04
N ARG A 6 -10.53 -11.18 -6.32
CA ARG A 6 -9.15 -11.64 -6.37
C ARG A 6 -8.55 -11.01 -7.62
N GLY A 7 -7.97 -9.82 -7.46
CA GLY A 7 -6.96 -9.32 -8.40
C GLY A 7 -5.70 -10.20 -8.34
N PRO A 8 -4.71 -9.97 -9.22
CA PRO A 8 -3.38 -10.57 -9.07
C PRO A 8 -2.87 -10.35 -7.65
N ASP A 9 -1.99 -11.21 -7.16
CA ASP A 9 -1.45 -11.20 -5.79
C ASP A 9 -0.82 -9.83 -5.44
N LEU A 10 -1.67 -8.87 -5.04
CA LEU A 10 -1.34 -7.50 -4.68
C LEU A 10 -0.60 -7.57 -3.35
N TYR A 11 0.71 -7.35 -3.39
CA TYR A 11 1.56 -7.51 -2.22
C TYR A 11 1.66 -6.18 -1.47
N TYR A 12 1.04 -6.15 -0.29
CA TYR A 12 1.14 -5.02 0.61
C TYR A 12 2.09 -5.30 1.77
N ARG A 13 3.08 -4.43 1.96
CA ARG A 13 3.81 -4.39 3.23
C ARG A 13 2.90 -3.79 4.31
N GLU A 14 2.46 -4.64 5.24
CA GLU A 14 1.63 -4.25 6.37
C GLU A 14 2.40 -3.41 7.40
N PRO A 15 1.72 -2.57 8.21
CA PRO A 15 0.28 -2.27 8.18
C PRO A 15 -0.11 -1.33 7.03
N VAL A 16 -1.32 -1.50 6.49
CA VAL A 16 -1.91 -0.60 5.50
C VAL A 16 -3.26 -0.11 5.98
N TYR A 17 -3.36 1.19 6.22
CA TYR A 17 -4.62 1.84 6.56
C TYR A 17 -5.33 2.32 5.29
N ARG A 18 -6.62 1.98 5.17
CA ARG A 18 -7.46 2.36 4.05
C ARG A 18 -8.81 2.89 4.53
N PRO A 19 -9.18 4.15 4.25
CA PRO A 19 -10.47 4.68 4.66
C PRO A 19 -11.61 4.02 3.84
N PRO A 20 -12.83 3.94 4.39
CA PRO A 20 -13.97 3.28 3.75
C PRO A 20 -14.34 3.90 2.39
N SER A 21 -14.11 5.21 2.22
CA SER A 21 -14.33 5.91 0.94
C SER A 21 -13.41 5.40 -0.18
N GLU A 22 -12.26 4.81 0.17
CA GLU A 22 -11.29 4.27 -0.79
C GLU A 22 -11.27 2.74 -0.80
N ALA A 23 -12.22 2.07 -0.17
CA ALA A 23 -12.21 0.62 0.06
C ALA A 23 -12.09 -0.22 -1.23
N TYR A 24 -12.54 0.32 -2.36
CA TYR A 24 -12.54 -0.36 -3.66
C TYR A 24 -11.56 0.21 -4.67
N SER A 25 -10.84 1.28 -4.31
CA SER A 25 -9.84 1.87 -5.21
C SER A 25 -8.66 0.91 -5.37
N LEU A 26 -7.84 1.06 -6.41
CA LEU A 26 -6.55 0.38 -6.47
C LEU A 26 -5.55 1.16 -5.59
N LEU A 27 -4.82 0.47 -4.71
CA LEU A 27 -3.72 1.07 -3.95
C LEU A 27 -2.43 0.41 -4.45
N ILE A 28 -1.51 1.20 -5.00
CA ILE A 28 -0.20 0.71 -5.44
C ILE A 28 0.85 1.32 -4.52
N GLN A 29 1.67 0.49 -3.88
CA GLN A 29 2.82 0.99 -3.12
C GLN A 29 4.01 1.18 -4.07
N ALA A 30 4.37 2.42 -4.37
CA ALA A 30 5.58 2.72 -5.13
C ALA A 30 6.85 2.57 -4.26
N THR A 31 6.74 2.88 -2.97
CA THR A 31 7.82 2.77 -1.99
C THR A 31 7.32 2.04 -0.75
N ILE A 32 8.24 1.45 0.00
CA ILE A 32 8.00 1.02 1.37
C ILE A 32 8.36 2.21 2.25
N GLY A 33 7.43 2.65 3.11
CA GLY A 33 7.63 3.85 3.91
C GLY A 33 7.69 5.13 3.06
N CYS A 34 8.09 6.22 3.70
CA CYS A 34 8.28 7.52 3.07
C CYS A 34 9.61 8.13 3.57
N SER A 35 10.29 8.91 2.73
CA SER A 35 11.49 9.66 3.11
C SER A 35 11.19 10.77 4.14
N TYR A 36 9.91 11.13 4.27
CA TYR A 36 9.42 12.12 5.22
C TYR A 36 8.67 11.46 6.38
N ARG A 37 8.70 12.08 7.57
CA ARG A 37 8.11 11.54 8.81
C ARG A 37 6.84 12.29 9.21
N CYS A 38 5.78 12.15 8.42
CA CYS A 38 4.46 12.67 8.76
C CYS A 38 3.92 12.02 10.05
N THR A 39 3.41 12.81 11.00
CA THR A 39 2.85 12.31 12.26
C THR A 39 1.47 11.66 12.11
N PHE A 40 0.74 11.97 11.04
CA PHE A 40 -0.60 11.48 10.78
C PHE A 40 -0.65 10.18 9.95
N CYS A 41 0.44 9.83 9.26
CA CYS A 41 0.43 8.74 8.29
C CYS A 41 0.73 7.38 8.97
N LEU A 42 -0.29 6.80 9.59
CA LEU A 42 -0.19 5.56 10.36
C LEU A 42 0.48 4.41 9.58
N SER A 43 0.21 4.28 8.28
CA SER A 43 0.78 3.25 7.41
C SER A 43 2.30 3.34 7.23
N ASN A 44 2.91 4.51 7.48
CA ASN A 44 4.34 4.75 7.26
C ASN A 44 5.13 4.90 8.58
N LEU A 45 4.46 5.11 9.72
CA LEU A 45 5.14 5.32 11.01
C LEU A 45 6.06 4.16 11.42
N THR A 46 5.75 2.94 10.96
CA THR A 46 6.45 1.71 11.33
C THR A 46 7.32 1.13 10.22
N LYS A 47 7.55 1.87 9.13
CA LYS A 47 8.27 1.37 7.94
C LYS A 47 9.48 2.23 7.63
N ASP A 48 10.62 1.58 7.48
CA ASP A 48 11.81 2.21 6.91
C ASP A 48 11.63 2.49 5.43
N PHE A 49 12.19 3.61 4.98
CA PHE A 49 12.12 4.03 3.59
C PHE A 49 12.93 3.08 2.68
N SER A 50 12.28 2.51 1.67
CA SER A 50 12.91 1.71 0.64
C SER A 50 12.16 1.82 -0.69
N ILE A 51 12.90 1.84 -1.80
CA ILE A 51 12.33 1.92 -3.14
C ILE A 51 12.01 0.50 -3.62
N ARG A 52 10.76 0.26 -4.03
CA ARG A 52 10.38 -1.05 -4.61
C ARG A 52 10.86 -1.14 -6.06
N PRO A 53 11.25 -2.34 -6.53
CA PRO A 53 11.60 -2.53 -7.94
C PRO A 53 10.36 -2.30 -8.82
N THR A 54 10.57 -1.65 -9.97
CA THR A 54 9.47 -1.24 -10.87
C THR A 54 8.67 -2.43 -11.42
N GLU A 55 9.31 -3.59 -11.54
CA GLU A 55 8.67 -4.82 -12.00
C GLU A 55 7.59 -5.30 -11.04
N ASP A 56 7.83 -5.24 -9.72
CA ASP A 56 6.83 -5.60 -8.72
C ASP A 56 5.68 -4.59 -8.69
N ILE A 57 5.98 -3.29 -8.82
CA ILE A 57 4.96 -2.23 -8.87
C ILE A 57 4.02 -2.41 -10.07
N LYS A 58 4.53 -2.88 -11.21
CA LYS A 58 3.73 -3.13 -12.42
C LYS A 58 2.87 -4.39 -12.34
N ARG A 59 3.16 -5.30 -11.40
CA ARG A 59 2.40 -6.54 -11.19
C ARG A 59 1.23 -6.36 -10.22
N ASP A 60 1.30 -5.33 -9.38
CA ASP A 60 0.20 -4.84 -8.54
C ASP A 60 -0.89 -4.17 -9.43
#